data_AF-A0A6V7K1D2-F1
#
_entry.id   AF-A0A6V7K1D2-F1
#
_cell.length_a   1.000
_cell.length_b   1.000
_cell.length_c   1.000
_cell.angle_alpha   90.00
_cell.angle_beta   90.00
_cell.angle_gamma   90.00
#
_symmetry.space_group_name_H-M   'P 1'
#
loop_
_entity.id
_entity.type
_entity.pdbx_description
1 polymer ?
#
loop_
_entity_poly.entity_id
_entity_poly.type
_entity_poly.pdbx_seq_one_letter_code
_entity_poly.pdbx_strand_id
1 'polypeptide(L)'
;LLSHIVNATREEVPDETTWGSIHMIGHSLGAHICGIAADYFKNVTTTWKIDRITGLDPAQPCFRNSNLSLDKSDAPFVDVIHTNGALLSQIGLGMPEPIGHVDFYPNGGRYQPACVKQSSIHQSYLAFWNIFEIPQQ
;
A
#
# COMPACT_ATOMS: atom_id res chain seq x y z
N LEU A 1 -20.06 -19.40 -12.28
CA LEU A 1 -19.07 -18.41 -11.81
C LEU A 1 -17.63 -18.93 -11.99
N LEU A 2 -17.29 -20.13 -11.47
CA LEU A 2 -15.97 -20.75 -11.73
C LEU A 2 -15.72 -21.16 -13.20
N SER A 3 -16.76 -21.51 -13.97
CA SER A 3 -16.61 -21.82 -15.41
C SER A 3 -16.28 -20.61 -16.29
N HIS A 4 -16.64 -19.39 -15.86
CA HIS A 4 -16.33 -18.16 -16.62
C HIS A 4 -14.88 -17.72 -16.42
N ILE A 5 -14.23 -18.11 -15.32
CA ILE A 5 -12.82 -17.79 -15.06
C ILE A 5 -11.89 -18.72 -15.87
N VAL A 6 -12.28 -19.99 -16.06
CA VAL A 6 -11.48 -20.97 -16.80
C VAL A 6 -11.49 -20.70 -18.32
N ASN A 7 -12.52 -20.03 -18.84
CA ASN A 7 -12.64 -19.77 -20.27
C ASN A 7 -11.89 -18.51 -20.74
N ALA A 8 -11.35 -17.71 -19.83
CA ALA A 8 -10.58 -16.50 -20.14
C ALA A 8 -9.07 -16.75 -20.28
N THR A 9 -8.61 -18.00 -20.15
CA THR A 9 -7.17 -18.36 -20.16
C THR A 9 -6.74 -19.21 -21.36
N ARG A 10 -7.59 -19.34 -22.39
CA ARG A 10 -7.18 -19.99 -23.65
C ARG A 10 -7.53 -19.12 -24.83
N GLU A 11 -6.64 -18.19 -25.13
CA GLU A 11 -6.15 -17.90 -26.48
C GLU A 11 -4.91 -17.01 -26.32
N GLU A 12 -3.75 -17.54 -26.72
CA GLU A 12 -2.41 -16.96 -26.62
C GLU A 12 -1.85 -16.81 -25.20
N VAL A 13 -1.03 -17.78 -24.77
CA VAL A 13 -0.08 -17.56 -23.66
C VAL A 13 0.95 -16.58 -24.19
N PRO A 14 1.01 -15.33 -23.69
CA PRO A 14 2.09 -14.42 -24.07
C PRO A 14 3.40 -15.10 -23.66
N ASP A 15 4.42 -15.01 -24.51
CA ASP A 15 5.76 -15.51 -24.22
C ASP A 15 6.13 -15.19 -22.76
N GLU A 16 6.31 -16.23 -21.94
CA GLU A 16 6.53 -16.11 -20.49
C GLU A 16 7.75 -15.24 -20.15
N THR A 17 8.55 -14.87 -21.15
CA THR A 17 9.68 -13.94 -21.05
C THR A 17 9.30 -12.45 -21.07
N THR A 18 8.03 -12.07 -21.24
CA THR A 18 7.62 -10.66 -21.46
C THR A 18 6.68 -10.06 -20.42
N TRP A 19 6.56 -10.67 -19.24
CA TRP A 19 5.84 -10.00 -18.14
C TRP A 19 6.65 -8.76 -17.70
N GLY A 20 6.01 -7.58 -17.79
CA GLY A 20 6.62 -6.32 -17.37
C GLY A 20 6.86 -6.24 -15.87
N SER A 21 7.51 -5.17 -15.42
CA SER A 21 7.81 -4.97 -14.00
C SER A 21 6.54 -4.88 -13.15
N ILE A 22 6.63 -5.40 -11.94
CA ILE A 22 5.54 -5.43 -10.96
C ILE A 22 5.50 -4.09 -10.20
N HIS A 23 4.28 -3.55 -10.08
CA HIS A 23 3.94 -2.48 -9.16
C HIS A 23 3.05 -3.05 -8.05
N MET A 24 3.52 -3.01 -6.81
CA MET A 24 2.75 -3.45 -5.65
C MET A 24 2.04 -2.28 -4.98
N ILE A 25 0.80 -2.51 -4.56
CA ILE A 25 -0.01 -1.52 -3.87
C ILE A 25 -0.53 -2.16 -2.58
N GLY A 26 -0.17 -1.60 -1.44
CA GLY A 26 -0.50 -2.16 -0.13
C GLY A 26 -1.13 -1.11 0.78
N HIS A 27 -2.28 -1.43 1.38
CA HIS A 27 -2.96 -0.57 2.35
C HIS A 27 -2.74 -1.02 3.78
N SER A 28 -2.49 -0.08 4.71
CA SER A 28 -2.31 -0.36 6.14
C SER A 28 -1.20 -1.41 6.36
N LEU A 29 -1.50 -2.54 7.02
CA LEU A 29 -0.58 -3.67 7.15
C LEU A 29 -0.06 -4.20 5.79
N GLY A 30 -0.88 -4.13 4.76
CA GLY A 30 -0.52 -4.56 3.40
C GLY A 30 0.66 -3.79 2.81
N ALA A 31 0.86 -2.52 3.21
CA ALA A 31 2.02 -1.75 2.76
C ALA A 31 3.34 -2.40 3.21
N HIS A 32 3.39 -2.88 4.45
CA HIS A 32 4.56 -3.59 4.99
C HIS A 32 4.73 -4.97 4.37
N ILE A 33 3.64 -5.68 4.09
CA ILE A 33 3.69 -6.95 3.35
C ILE A 33 4.30 -6.75 1.97
N CYS A 34 3.99 -5.65 1.27
CA CYS A 34 4.64 -5.32 0.00
C CYS A 34 6.15 -5.12 0.17
N GLY A 35 6.61 -4.38 1.18
CA GLY A 35 8.04 -4.21 1.45
C GLY A 35 8.75 -5.54 1.70
N ILE A 36 8.21 -6.37 2.60
CA ILE A 36 8.74 -7.69 2.94
C ILE A 36 8.75 -8.62 1.70
N ALA A 37 7.69 -8.60 0.89
CA ALA A 37 7.63 -9.36 -0.34
C ALA A 37 8.73 -8.90 -1.31
N ALA A 38 8.92 -7.59 -1.48
CA ALA A 38 9.96 -7.07 -2.37
C ALA A 38 11.36 -7.50 -1.95
N ASP A 39 11.65 -7.46 -0.65
CA ASP A 39 12.91 -7.96 -0.11
C ASP A 39 13.11 -9.46 -0.38
N TYR A 40 12.05 -10.26 -0.21
CA TYR A 40 12.10 -11.68 -0.59
C TYR A 40 12.39 -11.88 -2.08
N PHE A 41 11.74 -11.11 -2.95
CA PHE A 41 11.93 -11.17 -4.41
C PHE A 41 13.34 -10.78 -4.86
N LYS A 42 14.04 -9.89 -4.13
CA LYS A 42 15.46 -9.59 -4.40
C LYS A 42 16.38 -10.78 -4.14
N ASN A 43 16.00 -11.65 -3.20
CA ASN A 43 16.83 -12.78 -2.75
C ASN A 43 16.56 -14.09 -3.51
N VAL A 44 15.47 -14.17 -4.29
CA VAL A 44 15.17 -15.33 -5.13
C VAL A 44 15.50 -15.06 -6.60
N THR A 45 16.08 -16.05 -7.28
CA THR A 45 16.33 -15.96 -8.72
C THR A 45 15.01 -16.02 -9.47
N THR A 46 14.50 -14.87 -9.89
CA THR A 46 13.26 -14.77 -10.64
C THR A 46 13.35 -13.75 -11.78
N THR A 47 12.51 -13.91 -12.80
CA THR A 47 12.33 -12.92 -13.86
C THR A 47 11.45 -11.75 -13.42
N TRP A 48 10.68 -11.92 -12.34
CA TRP A 48 9.75 -10.92 -11.81
C TRP A 48 10.50 -9.82 -11.05
N LYS A 49 10.60 -8.63 -11.66
CA LYS A 49 11.20 -7.44 -11.02
C LYS A 49 10.12 -6.56 -10.42
N ILE A 50 10.33 -6.11 -9.18
CA ILE A 50 9.47 -5.12 -8.54
C ILE A 50 10.12 -3.75 -8.71
N ASP A 51 9.46 -2.88 -9.48
CA ASP A 51 9.98 -1.54 -9.78
C ASP A 51 9.34 -0.45 -8.92
N ARG A 52 8.12 -0.70 -8.42
CA ARG A 52 7.39 0.29 -7.63
C ARG A 52 6.57 -0.33 -6.50
N ILE A 53 6.54 0.36 -5.36
CA ILE A 53 5.61 0.08 -4.27
C ILE A 53 4.83 1.36 -3.94
N THR A 54 3.51 1.27 -3.85
CA THR A 54 2.67 2.35 -3.29
C THR A 54 2.12 1.92 -1.93
N GLY A 55 2.53 2.63 -0.88
CA GLY A 55 2.05 2.43 0.48
C GLY A 55 0.87 3.34 0.79
N LEU A 56 -0.30 2.76 1.07
CA LEU A 56 -1.52 3.50 1.35
C LEU A 56 -1.80 3.46 2.85
N ASP A 57 -1.54 4.57 3.53
CA ASP A 57 -1.64 4.76 4.98
C ASP A 57 -1.01 3.60 5.78
N PRO A 58 0.32 3.39 5.67
CA PRO A 58 1.01 2.25 6.30
C PRO A 58 0.80 2.21 7.82
N ALA A 59 0.61 1.02 8.40
CA ALA A 59 0.21 0.90 9.80
C ALA A 59 1.32 1.31 10.79
N GLN A 60 1.03 2.20 11.74
CA GLN A 60 1.94 2.56 12.84
C GLN A 60 2.16 1.45 13.89
N PRO A 61 1.11 0.77 14.40
CA PRO A 61 1.26 -0.23 15.46
C PRO A 61 2.26 -1.32 15.06
N CYS A 62 3.23 -1.60 15.92
CA CYS A 62 4.26 -2.63 15.71
C CYS A 62 5.30 -2.34 14.61
N PHE A 63 5.15 -1.30 13.78
CA PHE A 63 6.06 -1.03 12.66
C PHE A 63 6.94 0.22 12.85
N ARG A 64 6.53 1.20 13.66
CA ARG A 64 7.25 2.48 13.81
C ARG A 64 8.73 2.37 14.20
N ASN A 65 9.10 1.33 14.95
CA ASN A 65 10.48 1.05 15.36
C ASN A 65 10.92 -0.36 14.93
N SER A 66 10.36 -0.87 13.83
CA SER A 66 10.61 -2.22 13.34
C SER A 66 11.36 -2.18 12.01
N ASN A 67 12.29 -3.12 11.85
CA ASN A 67 12.97 -3.37 10.57
C ASN A 67 12.05 -4.09 9.55
N LEU A 68 10.81 -4.39 9.94
CA LEU A 68 9.79 -4.99 9.07
C LEU A 68 8.82 -3.94 8.50
N SER A 69 9.10 -2.65 8.73
CA SER A 69 8.33 -1.56 8.13
C SER A 69 8.67 -1.41 6.64
N LEU A 70 7.76 -0.76 5.90
CA LEU A 70 8.00 -0.42 4.49
C LEU A 70 9.08 0.65 4.49
N ASP A 71 10.09 0.50 3.65
CA ASP A 71 11.17 1.46 3.49
C ASP A 71 11.40 1.78 2.01
N LYS A 72 11.92 2.97 1.74
CA LYS A 72 12.29 3.40 0.39
C LYS A 72 13.25 2.43 -0.31
N SER A 73 14.09 1.70 0.42
CA SER A 73 15.01 0.72 -0.16
C SER A 73 14.30 -0.54 -0.68
N ASP A 74 13.02 -0.76 -0.37
CA ASP A 74 12.28 -1.96 -0.76
C ASP A 74 12.08 -2.09 -2.27
N ALA A 75 12.00 -0.97 -3.00
CA ALA A 75 11.90 -0.95 -4.46
C ALA A 75 12.61 0.27 -5.07
N PRO A 76 12.92 0.28 -6.39
CA PRO A 76 13.48 1.44 -7.08
C PRO A 76 12.69 2.73 -6.89
N PHE A 77 11.37 2.62 -6.73
CA PHE A 77 10.51 3.74 -6.37
C PHE A 77 9.45 3.33 -5.36
N VAL A 78 9.27 4.14 -4.32
CA VAL A 78 8.31 3.89 -3.24
C VAL A 78 7.59 5.20 -2.99
N ASP A 79 6.28 5.23 -3.22
CA ASP A 79 5.44 6.38 -2.93
C ASP A 79 4.41 6.06 -1.85
N VAL A 80 4.24 6.96 -0.89
CA VAL A 80 3.42 6.71 0.30
C VAL A 80 2.40 7.81 0.45
N ILE A 81 1.17 7.43 0.81
CA ILE A 81 0.08 8.38 1.04
C ILE A 81 -0.37 8.23 2.49
N HIS A 82 -0.13 9.26 3.29
CA HIS A 82 -0.45 9.30 4.72
C HIS A 82 -1.78 10.00 4.92
N THR A 83 -2.78 9.30 5.47
CA THR A 83 -4.13 9.85 5.64
C THR A 83 -4.58 9.85 7.09
N ASN A 84 -3.99 8.99 7.93
CA ASN A 84 -4.28 8.82 9.36
C ASN A 84 -3.01 8.80 10.23
N GLY A 85 -2.00 9.59 9.87
CA GLY A 85 -0.69 9.74 10.54
C GLY A 85 -0.73 10.51 11.86
N ALA A 86 -1.85 10.55 12.59
CA ALA A 86 -1.82 10.99 13.98
C ALA A 86 -1.10 9.92 14.84
N LEU A 87 -0.55 10.30 16.00
CA LEU A 87 0.03 9.29 16.88
C LEU A 87 -1.04 8.33 17.40
N LEU A 88 -0.67 7.09 17.73
CA LEU A 88 -1.56 6.15 18.42
C LEU A 88 -2.23 6.73 19.68
N SER A 89 -1.53 7.60 20.41
CA SER A 89 -2.09 8.33 21.56
C SER A 89 -3.24 9.29 21.20
N GLN A 90 -3.38 9.62 19.92
CA GLN A 90 -4.42 10.45 19.32
C GLN A 90 -5.32 9.65 18.36
N ILE A 91 -5.33 8.31 18.48
CA ILE A 91 -6.14 7.37 17.69
C ILE A 91 -5.75 7.33 16.19
N GLY A 92 -4.58 7.85 15.82
CA GLY A 92 -4.04 7.62 14.47
C GLY A 92 -3.45 6.23 14.36
N LEU A 93 -3.73 5.56 13.25
CA LEU A 93 -3.23 4.21 12.96
C LEU A 93 -2.19 4.19 11.84
N GLY A 94 -2.02 5.29 11.11
CA GLY A 94 -1.04 5.43 10.04
C GLY A 94 0.31 5.91 10.55
N MET A 95 1.39 5.53 9.87
CA MET A 95 2.75 6.02 10.13
C MET A 95 2.80 7.54 9.88
N PRO A 96 3.23 8.37 10.85
CA PRO A 96 3.46 9.80 10.62
C PRO A 96 4.76 10.07 9.86
N GLU A 97 5.78 9.22 10.04
CA GLU A 97 7.09 9.41 9.44
C GLU A 97 7.06 9.22 7.92
N PRO A 98 7.86 9.99 7.17
CA PRO A 98 8.07 9.73 5.75
C PRO A 98 8.91 8.45 5.62
N ILE A 99 8.38 7.46 4.91
CA ILE A 99 9.03 6.15 4.70
C ILE A 99 9.24 5.82 3.22
N GLY A 100 8.77 6.69 2.31
CA GLY A 100 8.95 6.55 0.87
C GLY A 100 10.12 7.35 0.30
N HIS A 101 10.24 7.28 -1.02
CA HIS A 101 10.96 8.27 -1.82
C HIS A 101 10.15 9.56 -1.94
N VAL A 102 8.83 9.43 -2.02
CA VAL A 102 7.87 10.52 -2.04
C VAL A 102 6.73 10.20 -1.09
N ASP A 103 6.45 11.12 -0.18
CA ASP A 103 5.41 10.96 0.83
C ASP A 103 4.39 12.10 0.68
N PHE A 104 3.14 11.72 0.44
CA PHE A 104 2.01 12.62 0.28
C PHE A 104 1.20 12.68 1.56
N TYR A 105 0.85 13.89 1.99
CA TYR A 105 0.05 14.14 3.18
C TYR A 105 -1.23 14.93 2.83
N PRO A 106 -2.24 14.31 2.19
CA PRO A 106 -3.52 14.96 1.92
C PRO A 106 -4.11 15.57 3.19
N ASN A 107 -4.53 16.83 3.12
CA ASN A 107 -5.10 17.57 4.26
C ASN A 107 -4.19 17.58 5.52
N GLY A 108 -2.86 17.50 5.33
CA GLY A 108 -1.88 17.43 6.42
C GLY A 108 -1.67 16.02 6.99
N GLY A 109 -2.34 15.00 6.42
CA GLY A 109 -2.08 13.57 6.62
C GLY A 109 -2.42 12.99 7.98
N ARG A 110 -2.98 13.78 8.90
CA ARG A 110 -3.39 13.31 10.24
C ARG A 110 -4.87 12.94 10.31
N TYR A 111 -5.72 13.76 9.71
CA TYR A 111 -7.17 13.61 9.72
C TYR A 111 -7.73 14.07 8.39
N GLN A 112 -8.71 13.34 7.87
CA GLN A 112 -9.34 13.67 6.58
C GLN A 112 -10.70 14.32 6.80
N PRO A 113 -11.07 15.32 5.97
CA PRO A 113 -12.41 15.89 5.97
C PRO A 113 -13.47 14.78 5.83
N ALA A 114 -14.62 14.95 6.47
CA ALA A 114 -15.72 13.97 6.53
C ALA A 114 -15.47 12.66 7.30
N CYS A 115 -14.24 12.40 7.77
CA CYS A 115 -13.99 11.38 8.81
C CYS A 115 -14.33 11.97 10.19
N VAL A 116 -15.62 11.99 10.53
CA VAL A 116 -16.12 12.68 11.73
C VAL A 116 -15.69 11.95 13.01
N LYS A 117 -15.22 12.70 14.00
CA LYS A 117 -14.81 12.29 15.35
C LYS A 117 -15.80 11.33 16.05
N GLN A 118 -15.72 10.04 15.76
CA GLN A 118 -16.33 9.00 16.57
C GLN A 118 -15.28 7.96 16.93
N SER A 119 -15.33 7.54 18.19
CA SER A 119 -14.35 6.71 18.89
C SER A 119 -14.33 5.26 18.41
N SER A 120 -14.11 5.01 17.11
CA SER A 120 -14.10 3.64 16.59
C SER A 120 -13.08 3.45 15.46
N ILE A 121 -12.34 2.36 15.59
CA ILE A 121 -11.36 1.78 14.64
C ILE A 121 -11.90 1.51 13.22
N HIS A 122 -13.21 1.63 13.02
CA HIS A 122 -13.89 1.43 11.72
C HIS A 122 -13.56 2.52 10.69
N GLN A 123 -13.15 3.72 11.13
CA GLN A 123 -12.94 4.86 10.23
C GLN A 123 -11.70 4.74 9.35
N SER A 124 -10.69 3.97 9.75
CA SER A 124 -9.44 3.79 9.00
C SER A 124 -9.70 3.25 7.59
N TYR A 125 -10.63 2.31 7.48
CA TYR A 125 -11.09 1.81 6.18
C TYR A 125 -11.81 2.91 5.39
N LEU A 126 -12.72 3.66 6.01
CA LEU A 126 -13.51 4.70 5.34
C LEU A 126 -12.67 5.91 4.87
N ALA A 127 -11.62 6.29 5.61
CA ALA A 127 -10.72 7.37 5.24
C ALA A 127 -9.97 7.08 3.94
N PHE A 128 -9.55 5.82 3.77
CA PHE A 128 -8.98 5.35 2.53
C PHE A 128 -10.01 5.35 1.38
N TRP A 129 -11.18 4.72 1.59
CA TRP A 129 -12.22 4.63 0.55
C TRP A 129 -12.68 6.01 0.05
N ASN A 130 -12.85 6.99 0.95
CA ASN A 130 -13.27 8.34 0.57
C ASN A 130 -12.21 9.15 -0.20
N ILE A 131 -10.93 8.80 -0.12
CA ILE A 131 -9.86 9.49 -0.86
C ILE A 131 -9.66 8.88 -2.25
N PHE A 132 -9.87 7.58 -2.41
CA PHE A 132 -9.62 6.88 -3.67
C PHE A 132 -10.85 6.65 -4.54
N GLU A 133 -12.07 6.76 -4.00
CA GLU A 133 -13.28 6.92 -4.82
C GLU A 133 -13.41 8.37 -5.30
N ILE A 134 -12.72 8.68 -6.40
CA ILE A 134 -13.22 9.68 -7.36
C ILE A 134 -14.57 9.12 -7.86
N PRO A 135 -15.68 9.88 -7.82
CA PRO A 135 -16.93 9.40 -8.38
C PRO A 135 -16.67 9.10 -9.86
N GLN A 136 -16.70 7.81 -10.22
CA GLN A 136 -16.94 7.43 -11.60
C GLN A 136 -18.32 8.03 -11.94
N GLN A 137 -18.35 8.89 -12.95
CA GLN A 137 -19.59 9.49 -13.47
C GLN A 137 -20.66 8.44 -13.76
#